data_AF-A0A370DC61-F1
#
_entry.id   AF-A0A370DC61-F1
#
_cell.length_a   1.000
_cell.length_b   1.000
_cell.length_c   1.000
_cell.angle_alpha   90.00
_cell.angle_beta   90.00
_cell.angle_gamma   90.00
#
_symmetry.space_group_name_H-M   'P 1'
#
loop_
_entity.id
_entity.type
_entity.pdbx_description
1 polymer ?
#
loop_
_entity_poly.entity_id
_entity_poly.type
_entity_poly.pdbx_seq_one_letter_code
_entity_poly.pdbx_strand_id
1 'polypeptide(L)'
;MSSIDNLEIDRSKYKNAFMAIDYRPDAKDAYKSIDDLAISYKINFLELLERDPKGPVEDFVFSIRDEYNAWLNPYKSLQLNSVLQEVRKLGNDAEKEYKKIIDVLGESVDASEVFSKIKTKYTISNESKAESSPDKNGSSIQKLMSKYSVTLEEGKYKFEEYKYENLIDAINYITTNVFKYKNNKKYIPIDIHSFISGLHTERIIDLIKEGKYDGQIFGNEWYIFYENIKSKEARIYDSSAAPQDDPGSDSHEPVRDKRSYLTRLFEGDISLVVTYWIWGVLIVGLSSRIALLIYNENFMVIALNENSEMYTNIFNGILFGASAFMLVSIWRSAGNYTGNPTWKILARTVVVINTLVLLGNFSSTYNISGSSTYGLEEEIRLMNKGLPMMLDSDTRMDNVSLVDKNYLYKYTLVNATNKSLDKKRFKKIMFDSLKETVCSEKSLVSLLNQDYKFIYRYKDKNNSLVMDIILSKKYCL
;
A
#
# COMPACT_ATOMS: atom_id res chain seq x y z
N MET A 1 8.05 -6.61 -25.16
CA MET A 1 7.18 -7.77 -24.91
C MET A 1 7.99 -9.02 -25.24
N SER A 2 8.62 -9.60 -24.23
CA SER A 2 9.46 -10.81 -24.34
C SER A 2 8.59 -12.06 -24.16
N SER A 3 9.14 -13.23 -24.49
CA SER A 3 8.51 -14.56 -24.64
C SER A 3 7.80 -15.19 -23.42
N ILE A 4 7.26 -14.39 -22.49
CA ILE A 4 6.64 -14.84 -21.24
C ILE A 4 5.13 -15.14 -21.42
N ASP A 5 4.48 -14.61 -22.45
CA ASP A 5 3.02 -14.70 -22.62
C ASP A 5 2.49 -16.03 -23.18
N ASN A 6 3.34 -17.03 -23.43
CA ASN A 6 2.95 -18.33 -24.01
C ASN A 6 3.00 -19.52 -23.05
N LEU A 7 3.00 -19.30 -21.73
CA LEU A 7 2.85 -20.38 -20.76
C LEU A 7 1.40 -20.87 -20.75
N GLU A 8 1.17 -22.05 -21.29
CA GLU A 8 -0.14 -22.71 -21.28
C GLU A 8 -0.47 -23.19 -19.85
N ILE A 9 -1.56 -22.70 -19.29
CA ILE A 9 -2.02 -23.11 -17.95
C ILE A 9 -2.54 -24.54 -18.02
N ASP A 10 -1.90 -25.45 -17.28
CA ASP A 10 -2.32 -26.85 -17.19
C ASP A 10 -3.71 -26.99 -16.54
N ARG A 11 -4.74 -27.18 -17.39
CA ARG A 11 -6.11 -27.39 -16.95
C ARG A 11 -6.29 -28.60 -16.04
N SER A 12 -5.41 -29.60 -16.14
CA SER A 12 -5.51 -30.82 -15.33
C SER A 12 -5.22 -30.58 -13.85
N LYS A 13 -4.49 -29.50 -13.53
CA LYS A 13 -4.19 -29.07 -12.16
C LYS A 13 -5.35 -28.33 -11.49
N TYR A 14 -6.18 -27.64 -12.27
CA TYR A 14 -7.26 -26.75 -11.78
C TYR A 14 -8.65 -27.21 -12.25
N LYS A 15 -8.95 -28.50 -12.07
CA LYS A 15 -10.15 -29.15 -12.62
C LYS A 15 -11.45 -28.51 -12.13
N ASN A 16 -11.54 -28.19 -10.84
CA ASN A 16 -12.75 -27.62 -10.27
C ASN A 16 -12.90 -26.14 -10.66
N ALA A 17 -11.80 -25.40 -10.75
CA ALA A 17 -11.80 -24.02 -11.23
C ALA A 17 -12.28 -23.93 -12.68
N PHE A 18 -11.74 -24.77 -13.57
CA PHE A 18 -12.18 -24.79 -14.96
C PHE A 18 -13.61 -25.30 -15.12
N MET A 19 -14.05 -26.26 -14.30
CA MET A 19 -15.47 -26.64 -14.25
C MET A 19 -16.35 -25.45 -13.81
N ALA A 20 -15.95 -24.67 -12.81
CA ALA A 20 -16.68 -23.47 -12.42
C ALA A 20 -16.71 -22.43 -13.55
N ILE A 21 -15.60 -22.20 -14.25
CA ILE A 21 -15.50 -21.28 -15.40
C ILE A 21 -16.38 -21.75 -16.57
N ASP A 22 -16.43 -23.06 -16.84
CA ASP A 22 -17.19 -23.61 -17.98
C ASP A 22 -18.71 -23.56 -17.74
N TYR A 23 -19.15 -23.73 -16.48
CA TYR A 23 -20.58 -23.89 -16.14
C TYR A 23 -21.20 -22.70 -15.39
N ARG A 24 -20.42 -21.77 -14.84
CA ARG A 24 -20.93 -20.56 -14.18
C ARG A 24 -20.60 -19.30 -15.00
N PRO A 25 -21.61 -18.54 -15.47
CA PRO A 25 -21.38 -17.32 -16.25
C PRO A 25 -20.55 -16.27 -15.51
N ASP A 26 -20.81 -16.06 -14.22
CA ASP A 26 -20.09 -15.10 -13.38
C ASP A 26 -18.59 -15.45 -13.25
N ALA A 27 -18.25 -16.73 -13.07
CA ALA A 27 -16.86 -17.17 -13.01
C ALA A 27 -16.13 -17.03 -14.35
N LYS A 28 -16.82 -17.27 -15.47
CA LYS A 28 -16.29 -17.07 -16.81
C LYS A 28 -15.96 -15.60 -17.08
N ASP A 29 -16.90 -14.72 -16.74
CA ASP A 29 -16.74 -13.28 -16.92
C ASP A 29 -15.63 -12.74 -16.00
N ALA A 30 -15.58 -13.21 -14.75
CA ALA A 30 -14.50 -12.91 -13.81
C ALA A 30 -13.12 -13.32 -14.35
N TYR A 31 -12.97 -14.56 -14.85
CA TYR A 31 -11.71 -15.04 -15.41
C TYR A 31 -11.29 -14.24 -16.65
N LYS A 32 -12.24 -13.88 -17.53
CA LYS A 32 -11.97 -13.02 -18.68
C LYS A 32 -11.61 -11.60 -18.25
N SER A 33 -12.20 -11.11 -17.17
CA SER A 33 -11.96 -9.75 -16.69
C SER A 33 -10.53 -9.54 -16.23
N ILE A 34 -9.78 -10.59 -15.85
CA ILE A 34 -8.38 -10.52 -15.41
C ILE A 34 -7.38 -10.91 -16.50
N ASP A 35 -7.80 -10.93 -17.76
CA ASP A 35 -6.95 -11.35 -18.88
C ASP A 35 -5.77 -10.38 -19.14
N ASP A 36 -5.88 -9.15 -18.66
CA ASP A 36 -4.83 -8.12 -18.69
C ASP A 36 -3.72 -8.33 -17.62
N LEU A 37 -3.94 -9.22 -16.64
CA LEU A 37 -3.01 -9.42 -15.53
C LEU A 37 -1.85 -10.36 -15.90
N ALA A 38 -0.74 -10.24 -15.16
CA ALA A 38 0.36 -11.19 -15.30
C ALA A 38 -0.07 -12.63 -14.93
N ILE A 39 0.53 -13.63 -15.57
CA ILE A 39 0.08 -15.04 -15.48
C ILE A 39 0.05 -15.59 -14.05
N SER A 40 0.95 -15.14 -13.16
CA SER A 40 0.95 -15.53 -11.75
C SER A 40 -0.34 -15.16 -11.03
N TYR A 41 -0.96 -14.03 -11.39
CA TYR A 41 -2.22 -13.58 -10.81
C TYR A 41 -3.42 -14.32 -11.40
N LYS A 42 -3.36 -14.68 -12.69
CA LYS A 42 -4.34 -15.61 -13.29
C LYS A 42 -4.30 -16.97 -12.59
N ILE A 43 -3.10 -17.47 -12.28
CA ILE A 43 -2.91 -18.72 -11.53
C ILE A 43 -3.47 -18.59 -10.11
N ASN A 44 -3.20 -17.49 -9.39
CA ASN A 44 -3.74 -17.28 -8.05
C ASN A 44 -5.28 -17.23 -8.06
N PHE A 45 -5.90 -16.60 -9.07
CA PHE A 45 -7.35 -16.65 -9.26
C PHE A 45 -7.86 -18.10 -9.45
N LEU A 46 -7.19 -18.90 -10.28
CA LEU A 46 -7.53 -20.31 -10.47
C LEU A 46 -7.35 -21.13 -9.17
N GLU A 47 -6.35 -20.81 -8.35
CA GLU A 47 -6.14 -21.46 -7.05
C GLU A 47 -7.25 -21.14 -6.04
N LEU A 48 -7.72 -19.89 -6.01
CA LEU A 48 -8.87 -19.48 -5.19
C LEU A 48 -10.14 -20.21 -5.63
N LEU A 49 -10.39 -20.24 -6.95
CA LEU A 49 -11.57 -20.89 -7.51
C LEU A 49 -11.50 -22.43 -7.42
N GLU A 50 -10.31 -23.02 -7.47
CA GLU A 50 -10.11 -24.46 -7.25
C GLU A 50 -10.44 -24.85 -5.81
N ARG A 51 -10.06 -24.00 -4.85
CA ARG A 51 -10.32 -24.21 -3.42
C ARG A 51 -11.80 -24.00 -3.07
N ASP A 52 -12.45 -22.99 -3.65
CA ASP A 52 -13.88 -22.73 -3.45
C ASP A 52 -14.60 -22.44 -4.78
N PRO A 53 -15.01 -23.51 -5.51
CA PRO A 53 -15.65 -23.37 -6.82
C PRO A 53 -17.03 -22.70 -6.78
N LYS A 54 -17.64 -22.56 -5.59
CA LYS A 54 -18.94 -21.93 -5.38
C LYS A 54 -18.82 -20.54 -4.74
N GLY A 55 -17.61 -20.10 -4.46
CA GLY A 55 -17.32 -18.84 -3.78
C GLY A 55 -17.73 -17.60 -4.57
N PRO A 56 -17.70 -16.44 -3.91
CA PRO A 56 -18.00 -15.14 -4.51
C PRO A 56 -16.85 -14.71 -5.42
N VAL A 57 -17.04 -14.90 -6.74
CA VAL A 57 -15.97 -14.68 -7.73
C VAL A 57 -15.56 -13.21 -7.85
N GLU A 58 -16.47 -12.28 -7.54
CA GLU A 58 -16.19 -10.85 -7.47
C GLU A 58 -15.14 -10.53 -6.40
N ASP A 59 -15.24 -11.16 -5.23
CA ASP A 59 -14.27 -10.97 -4.14
C ASP A 59 -12.90 -11.51 -4.53
N PHE A 60 -12.84 -12.62 -5.27
CA PHE A 60 -11.59 -13.17 -5.79
C PHE A 60 -10.93 -12.24 -6.82
N VAL A 61 -11.71 -11.67 -7.75
CA VAL A 61 -11.19 -10.68 -8.70
C VAL A 61 -10.68 -9.44 -7.96
N PHE A 62 -11.45 -8.97 -6.97
CA PHE A 62 -11.08 -7.81 -6.16
C PHE A 62 -9.75 -8.04 -5.44
N SER A 63 -9.58 -9.16 -4.73
CA SER A 63 -8.33 -9.47 -4.03
C SER A 63 -7.14 -9.58 -4.97
N ILE A 64 -7.33 -10.22 -6.14
CA ILE A 64 -6.26 -10.39 -7.13
C ILE A 64 -5.85 -9.04 -7.76
N ARG A 65 -6.82 -8.16 -8.06
CA ARG A 65 -6.52 -6.82 -8.58
C ARG A 65 -5.86 -5.94 -7.54
N ASP A 66 -6.28 -6.03 -6.28
CA ASP A 66 -5.64 -5.31 -5.18
C ASP A 66 -4.16 -5.72 -5.02
N GLU A 67 -3.90 -7.03 -4.97
CA GLU A 67 -2.53 -7.57 -4.93
C GLU A 67 -1.71 -7.17 -6.17
N TYR A 68 -2.30 -7.20 -7.36
CA TYR A 68 -1.63 -6.78 -8.60
C TYR A 68 -1.31 -5.28 -8.58
N ASN A 69 -2.23 -4.45 -8.11
CA ASN A 69 -2.02 -3.01 -7.98
C ASN A 69 -0.93 -2.69 -6.96
N ALA A 70 -0.91 -3.39 -5.82
CA ALA A 70 0.15 -3.27 -4.82
C ALA A 70 1.52 -3.70 -5.40
N TRP A 71 1.54 -4.73 -6.25
CA TRP A 71 2.75 -5.14 -6.96
C TRP A 71 3.18 -4.14 -8.04
N LEU A 72 2.25 -3.54 -8.76
CA LEU A 72 2.54 -2.49 -9.75
C LEU A 72 3.08 -1.23 -9.08
N ASN A 73 2.52 -0.86 -7.93
CA ASN A 73 2.74 0.41 -7.25
C ASN A 73 3.10 0.24 -5.76
N PRO A 74 4.23 -0.41 -5.42
CA PRO A 74 4.60 -0.66 -4.04
C PRO A 74 5.07 0.58 -3.27
N TYR A 75 5.34 1.70 -3.96
CA TYR A 75 5.84 2.95 -3.37
C TYR A 75 4.78 4.06 -3.40
N LYS A 76 4.87 5.04 -2.49
CA LYS A 76 3.98 6.21 -2.52
C LYS A 76 4.35 7.16 -3.66
N SER A 77 5.63 7.19 -4.04
CA SER A 77 6.10 7.97 -5.17
C SER A 77 5.70 7.35 -6.51
N LEU A 78 4.88 8.08 -7.28
CA LEU A 78 4.50 7.72 -8.65
C LEU A 78 5.72 7.58 -9.59
N GLN A 79 6.76 8.37 -9.36
CA GLN A 79 8.00 8.30 -10.15
C GLN A 79 8.76 6.99 -9.89
N LEU A 80 8.83 6.54 -8.62
CA LEU A 80 9.49 5.27 -8.27
C LEU A 80 8.75 4.07 -8.86
N ASN A 81 7.42 4.11 -8.88
CA ASN A 81 6.60 3.05 -9.48
C ASN A 81 6.76 3.02 -11.00
N SER A 82 6.78 4.19 -11.67
CA SER A 82 7.03 4.27 -13.11
C SER A 82 8.39 3.70 -13.49
N VAL A 83 9.44 4.03 -12.73
CA VAL A 83 10.78 3.48 -12.95
C VAL A 83 10.83 1.98 -12.68
N LEU A 84 10.15 1.47 -11.65
CA LEU A 84 10.08 0.04 -11.36
C LEU A 84 9.55 -0.76 -12.57
N GLN A 85 8.57 -0.23 -13.30
CA GLN A 85 8.06 -0.86 -14.52
C GLN A 85 9.11 -0.93 -15.65
N GLU A 86 9.95 0.09 -15.78
CA GLU A 86 11.07 0.06 -16.73
C GLU A 86 12.18 -0.90 -16.27
N VAL A 87 12.47 -0.97 -14.97
CA VAL A 87 13.42 -1.92 -14.39
C VAL A 87 12.97 -3.36 -14.63
N ARG A 88 11.68 -3.66 -14.49
CA ARG A 88 11.14 -5.01 -14.75
C ARG A 88 11.44 -5.53 -16.15
N LYS A 89 11.52 -4.65 -17.14
CA LYS A 89 11.91 -5.01 -18.51
C LYS A 89 13.37 -5.48 -18.61
N LEU A 90 14.21 -5.18 -17.62
CA LEU A 90 15.60 -5.62 -17.53
C LEU A 90 15.73 -7.00 -16.85
N GLY A 91 14.67 -7.52 -16.22
CA GLY A 91 14.61 -8.84 -15.59
C GLY A 91 14.52 -8.81 -14.06
N ASN A 92 14.27 -9.99 -13.48
CA ASN A 92 13.97 -10.15 -12.06
C ASN A 92 15.11 -9.71 -11.12
N ASP A 93 16.36 -9.91 -11.51
CA ASP A 93 17.51 -9.51 -10.70
C ASP A 93 17.62 -7.98 -10.61
N ALA A 94 17.34 -7.27 -11.72
CA ALA A 94 17.30 -5.83 -11.75
C ALA A 94 16.15 -5.28 -10.86
N GLU A 95 14.97 -5.92 -10.91
CA GLU A 95 13.85 -5.58 -10.02
C GLU A 95 14.24 -5.74 -8.53
N LYS A 96 14.87 -6.86 -8.16
CA LYS A 96 15.29 -7.11 -6.77
C LYS A 96 16.30 -6.07 -6.29
N GLU A 97 17.28 -5.72 -7.12
CA GLU A 97 18.27 -4.70 -6.77
C GLU A 97 17.63 -3.32 -6.63
N TYR A 98 16.73 -2.95 -7.55
CA TYR A 98 15.99 -1.69 -7.45
C TYR A 98 15.21 -1.61 -6.14
N LYS A 99 14.43 -2.65 -5.82
CA LYS A 99 13.66 -2.70 -4.56
C LYS A 99 14.55 -2.54 -3.34
N LYS A 100 15.67 -3.25 -3.30
CA LYS A 100 16.66 -3.15 -2.22
C LYS A 100 17.25 -1.74 -2.08
N ILE A 101 17.50 -1.04 -3.19
CA ILE A 101 18.02 0.33 -3.16
C ILE A 101 16.98 1.26 -2.53
N ILE A 102 15.71 1.17 -2.93
CA ILE A 102 14.65 2.01 -2.38
C ILE A 102 14.41 1.69 -0.91
N ASP A 103 14.44 0.41 -0.51
CA ASP A 103 14.25 0.01 0.89
C ASP A 103 15.36 0.55 1.81
N VAL A 104 16.60 0.65 1.31
CA VAL A 104 17.75 1.13 2.09
C VAL A 104 17.86 2.65 2.10
N LEU A 105 17.60 3.31 0.96
CA LEU A 105 17.80 4.75 0.80
C LEU A 105 16.52 5.57 1.05
N GLY A 106 15.36 4.91 1.11
CA GLY A 106 14.06 5.54 1.23
C GLY A 106 13.52 6.11 -0.08
N GLU A 107 12.28 6.61 -0.02
CA GLU A 107 11.56 7.11 -1.20
C GLU A 107 12.05 8.49 -1.71
N SER A 108 12.99 9.14 -1.02
CA SER A 108 13.55 10.45 -1.43
C SER A 108 14.65 10.36 -2.48
N VAL A 109 15.03 9.15 -2.89
CA VAL A 109 16.08 8.94 -3.89
C VAL A 109 15.63 9.37 -5.29
N ASP A 110 16.55 9.92 -6.08
CA ASP A 110 16.29 10.22 -7.49
C ASP A 110 16.12 8.92 -8.29
N ALA A 111 14.86 8.62 -8.62
CA ALA A 111 14.46 7.42 -9.35
C ALA A 111 15.18 7.27 -10.70
N SER A 112 15.43 8.39 -11.39
CA SER A 112 16.07 8.41 -12.71
C SER A 112 17.55 8.10 -12.61
N GLU A 113 18.23 8.59 -11.55
CA GLU A 113 19.63 8.25 -11.30
C GLU A 113 19.80 6.75 -10.97
N VAL A 114 18.94 6.22 -10.08
CA VAL A 114 18.93 4.80 -9.73
C VAL A 114 18.69 3.93 -10.97
N PHE A 115 17.72 4.28 -11.79
CA PHE A 115 17.43 3.56 -13.03
C PHE A 115 18.64 3.51 -13.96
N SER A 116 19.32 4.64 -14.17
CA SER A 116 20.48 4.73 -15.07
C SER A 116 21.62 3.81 -14.61
N LYS A 117 21.87 3.74 -13.30
CA LYS A 117 22.86 2.84 -12.70
C LYS A 117 22.47 1.36 -12.88
N ILE A 118 21.23 1.00 -12.61
CA ILE A 118 20.74 -0.38 -12.78
C ILE A 118 20.77 -0.79 -14.25
N LYS A 119 20.25 0.05 -15.14
CA LYS A 119 20.25 -0.21 -16.59
C LYS A 119 21.66 -0.47 -17.11
N THR A 120 22.62 0.39 -16.76
CA THR A 120 24.02 0.21 -17.14
C THR A 120 24.56 -1.14 -16.66
N LYS A 121 24.32 -1.50 -15.39
CA LYS A 121 24.79 -2.75 -14.79
C LYS A 121 24.23 -3.99 -15.50
N TYR A 122 22.93 -4.01 -15.79
CA TYR A 122 22.25 -5.19 -16.33
C TYR A 122 22.29 -5.29 -17.87
N THR A 123 22.45 -4.18 -18.58
CA THR A 123 22.70 -4.21 -20.03
C THR A 123 24.11 -4.75 -20.34
N ILE A 124 25.14 -4.25 -19.64
CA ILE A 124 26.53 -4.71 -19.83
C ILE A 124 26.67 -6.20 -19.49
N SER A 125 26.03 -6.68 -18.41
CA SER A 125 26.10 -8.09 -18.02
C SER A 125 25.44 -9.03 -19.01
N ASN A 126 24.45 -8.58 -19.79
CA ASN A 126 23.78 -9.40 -20.79
C ASN A 126 24.58 -9.45 -22.09
N GLU A 127 25.29 -8.38 -22.43
CA GLU A 127 26.23 -8.35 -23.55
C GLU A 127 27.48 -9.19 -23.25
N SER A 128 28.01 -9.14 -22.03
CA SER A 128 29.22 -9.91 -21.65
C SER A 128 28.97 -11.41 -21.42
N LYS A 129 27.72 -11.82 -21.16
CA LYS A 129 27.35 -13.25 -21.02
C LYS A 129 27.17 -13.95 -22.37
N ALA A 130 27.15 -13.21 -23.48
CA ALA A 130 27.10 -13.80 -24.81
C ALA A 130 28.45 -14.37 -25.28
N GLU A 131 29.57 -14.09 -24.59
CA GLU A 131 30.92 -14.42 -25.13
C GLU A 131 31.91 -15.13 -24.18
N SER A 132 31.57 -15.60 -22.97
CA SER A 132 32.54 -16.40 -22.19
C SER A 132 31.98 -17.43 -21.20
N SER A 133 32.50 -18.65 -21.35
CA SER A 133 32.34 -19.94 -20.64
C SER A 133 32.61 -19.92 -19.09
N PRO A 134 32.25 -20.97 -18.32
CA PRO A 134 32.06 -20.94 -16.86
C PRO A 134 33.24 -21.53 -16.06
N ASP A 135 33.46 -21.07 -14.81
CA ASP A 135 33.81 -21.96 -13.69
C ASP A 135 33.88 -21.22 -12.33
N LYS A 136 33.12 -21.74 -11.34
CA LYS A 136 33.30 -21.66 -9.86
C LYS A 136 32.00 -21.80 -9.05
N ASN A 137 30.83 -21.45 -9.60
CA ASN A 137 29.53 -21.69 -8.93
C ASN A 137 28.92 -23.08 -9.19
N GLY A 138 29.56 -23.90 -10.02
CA GLY A 138 29.06 -25.23 -10.41
C GLY A 138 29.07 -26.26 -9.26
N SER A 139 29.99 -26.14 -8.29
CA SER A 139 30.23 -27.21 -7.29
C SER A 139 29.06 -27.42 -6.33
N SER A 140 28.51 -26.35 -5.74
CA SER A 140 27.38 -26.44 -4.81
C SER A 140 26.06 -26.82 -5.51
N ILE A 141 25.86 -26.31 -6.72
CA ILE A 141 24.67 -26.59 -7.55
C ILE A 141 24.66 -28.05 -7.99
N GLN A 142 25.78 -28.56 -8.52
CA GLN A 142 25.91 -29.98 -8.91
C GLN A 142 25.75 -30.92 -7.70
N LYS A 143 26.27 -30.54 -6.52
CA LYS A 143 26.10 -31.32 -5.30
C LYS A 143 24.64 -31.43 -4.87
N LEU A 144 23.87 -30.34 -4.94
CA LEU A 144 22.43 -30.35 -4.63
C LEU A 144 21.63 -31.11 -5.69
N MET A 145 21.91 -30.89 -6.97
CA MET A 145 21.29 -31.61 -8.07
C MET A 145 21.49 -33.12 -7.95
N SER A 146 22.73 -33.55 -7.64
CA SER A 146 23.04 -34.96 -7.38
C SER A 146 22.35 -35.49 -6.13
N LYS A 147 22.32 -34.73 -5.02
CA LYS A 147 21.68 -35.14 -3.76
C LYS A 147 20.18 -35.37 -3.89
N TYR A 148 19.50 -34.60 -4.75
CA TYR A 148 18.04 -34.67 -4.93
C TYR A 148 17.60 -35.26 -6.26
N SER A 149 18.51 -35.87 -7.02
CA SER A 149 18.23 -36.45 -8.34
C SER A 149 17.56 -35.46 -9.32
N VAL A 150 17.97 -34.19 -9.26
CA VAL A 150 17.51 -33.14 -10.18
C VAL A 150 18.47 -33.07 -11.36
N THR A 151 17.96 -33.16 -12.58
CA THR A 151 18.75 -33.01 -13.82
C THR A 151 18.48 -31.65 -14.45
N LEU A 152 19.39 -31.17 -15.32
CA LEU A 152 19.15 -29.96 -16.12
C LEU A 152 18.87 -30.40 -17.56
N GLU A 153 17.63 -30.24 -18.01
CA GLU A 153 17.18 -30.57 -19.38
C GLU A 153 16.64 -29.30 -20.04
N GLU A 154 17.18 -28.94 -21.22
CA GLU A 154 16.72 -27.79 -22.01
C GLU A 154 16.76 -26.45 -21.24
N GLY A 155 17.75 -26.28 -20.36
CA GLY A 155 17.89 -25.08 -19.53
C GLY A 155 16.94 -25.01 -18.33
N LYS A 156 16.12 -26.04 -18.10
CA LYS A 156 15.21 -26.15 -16.95
C LYS A 156 15.65 -27.28 -16.03
N TYR A 157 15.42 -27.12 -14.74
CA TYR A 157 15.68 -28.14 -13.73
C TYR A 157 14.54 -29.13 -13.73
N LYS A 158 14.84 -30.41 -13.89
CA LYS A 158 13.85 -31.49 -13.97
C LYS A 158 13.98 -32.44 -12.80
N PHE A 159 12.84 -32.76 -12.19
CA PHE A 159 12.72 -33.82 -11.20
C PHE A 159 11.51 -34.68 -11.56
N GLU A 160 11.75 -35.97 -11.80
CA GLU A 160 10.75 -36.88 -12.38
C GLU A 160 10.16 -36.32 -13.69
N GLU A 161 8.85 -36.09 -13.76
CA GLU A 161 8.16 -35.57 -14.95
C GLU A 161 8.04 -34.02 -14.96
N TYR A 162 8.45 -33.35 -13.87
CA TYR A 162 8.24 -31.91 -13.69
C TYR A 162 9.49 -31.11 -14.06
N LYS A 163 9.30 -30.00 -14.79
CA LYS A 163 10.35 -29.04 -15.17
C LYS A 163 10.14 -27.70 -14.44
N TYR A 164 11.24 -27.11 -13.97
CA TYR A 164 11.28 -25.89 -13.16
C TYR A 164 12.28 -24.87 -13.75
N GLU A 165 11.94 -23.59 -13.71
CA GLU A 165 12.82 -22.52 -14.23
C GLU A 165 14.05 -22.30 -13.34
N ASN A 166 13.95 -22.61 -12.04
CA ASN A 166 15.07 -22.51 -11.11
C ASN A 166 15.19 -23.77 -10.24
N LEU A 167 16.40 -24.02 -9.75
CA LEU A 167 16.72 -25.18 -8.92
C LEU A 167 16.02 -25.14 -7.56
N ILE A 168 15.79 -23.94 -7.02
CA ILE A 168 15.15 -23.75 -5.70
C ILE A 168 13.73 -24.30 -5.73
N ASP A 169 12.97 -24.05 -6.79
CA ASP A 169 11.59 -24.50 -6.96
C ASP A 169 11.54 -26.01 -7.10
N ALA A 170 12.46 -26.60 -7.86
CA ALA A 170 12.60 -28.06 -7.95
C ALA A 170 12.89 -28.68 -6.57
N ILE A 171 13.85 -28.12 -5.81
CA ILE A 171 14.20 -28.61 -4.47
C ILE A 171 13.06 -28.39 -3.47
N ASN A 172 12.38 -27.26 -3.52
CA ASN A 172 11.22 -26.96 -2.66
C ASN A 172 10.07 -27.93 -2.93
N TYR A 173 9.81 -28.26 -4.19
CA TYR A 173 8.83 -29.28 -4.54
C TYR A 173 9.21 -30.65 -3.96
N ILE A 174 10.47 -31.08 -4.12
CA ILE A 174 10.96 -32.35 -3.60
C ILE A 174 10.85 -32.40 -2.08
N THR A 175 11.30 -31.36 -1.39
CA THR A 175 11.32 -31.28 0.08
C THR A 175 9.93 -31.16 0.68
N THR A 176 9.02 -30.45 0.02
CA THR A 176 7.67 -30.22 0.52
C THR A 176 6.72 -31.37 0.19
N ASN A 177 6.87 -32.01 -0.98
CA ASN A 177 5.93 -33.03 -1.46
C ASN A 177 6.50 -34.44 -1.35
N VAL A 178 7.76 -34.68 -1.73
CA VAL A 178 8.33 -36.04 -1.71
C VAL A 178 8.74 -36.45 -0.29
N PHE A 179 9.44 -35.58 0.46
CA PHE A 179 9.87 -35.91 1.82
C PHE A 179 8.73 -35.94 2.84
N LYS A 180 7.72 -35.08 2.67
CA LYS A 180 6.54 -35.02 3.54
C LYS A 180 5.67 -36.28 3.42
N TYR A 181 5.54 -36.84 2.22
CA TYR A 181 4.74 -38.04 1.99
C TYR A 181 5.48 -39.36 2.26
N LYS A 182 6.80 -39.42 2.02
CA LYS A 182 7.52 -40.70 2.06
C LYS A 182 7.99 -41.09 3.47
N ASN A 183 8.16 -40.14 4.39
CA ASN A 183 8.81 -40.41 5.68
C ASN A 183 8.05 -39.96 6.94
N ASN A 184 6.88 -39.33 6.84
CA ASN A 184 6.09 -38.85 7.99
C ASN A 184 6.91 -37.97 8.98
N LYS A 185 8.02 -37.36 8.52
CA LYS A 185 8.97 -36.63 9.38
C LYS A 185 8.71 -35.14 9.30
N LYS A 186 8.48 -34.53 10.46
CA LYS A 186 8.29 -33.09 10.68
C LYS A 186 9.60 -32.26 10.60
N TYR A 187 10.65 -32.78 9.99
CA TYR A 187 12.02 -32.23 10.06
C TYR A 187 12.62 -32.03 8.67
N ILE A 188 13.28 -30.90 8.44
CA ILE A 188 14.00 -30.55 7.20
C ILE A 188 15.52 -30.56 7.47
N PRO A 189 16.37 -31.12 6.59
CA PRO A 189 17.82 -30.97 6.68
C PRO A 189 18.27 -29.50 6.78
N ILE A 190 19.26 -29.21 7.64
CA ILE A 190 19.74 -27.83 7.84
C ILE A 190 20.36 -27.24 6.58
N ASP A 191 21.05 -28.02 5.75
CA ASP A 191 21.66 -27.53 4.50
C ASP A 191 20.61 -26.95 3.53
N ILE A 192 19.42 -27.54 3.49
CA ILE A 192 18.27 -27.01 2.75
C ILE A 192 17.78 -25.70 3.37
N HIS A 193 17.58 -25.68 4.70
CA HIS A 193 17.10 -24.47 5.37
C HIS A 193 18.11 -23.32 5.27
N SER A 194 19.41 -23.63 5.34
CA SER A 194 20.53 -22.70 5.12
C SER A 194 20.44 -22.07 3.73
N PHE A 195 20.25 -22.89 2.71
CA PHE A 195 20.10 -22.43 1.33
C PHE A 195 18.87 -21.54 1.14
N ILE A 196 17.73 -21.89 1.74
CA ILE A 196 16.47 -21.12 1.62
C ILE A 196 16.53 -19.81 2.41
N SER A 197 17.01 -19.86 3.66
CA SER A 197 17.06 -18.69 4.57
C SER A 197 18.24 -17.76 4.30
N GLY A 198 19.25 -18.22 3.55
CA GLY A 198 20.51 -17.52 3.35
C GLY A 198 21.43 -17.51 4.59
N LEU A 199 21.07 -18.21 5.67
CA LEU A 199 21.88 -18.33 6.88
C LEU A 199 22.92 -19.43 6.71
N HIS A 200 24.13 -19.24 7.24
CA HIS A 200 25.14 -20.30 7.31
C HIS A 200 24.67 -21.48 8.18
N THR A 201 24.95 -22.71 7.73
CA THR A 201 24.61 -23.96 8.43
C THR A 201 25.04 -23.95 9.90
N GLU A 202 26.25 -23.47 10.19
CA GLU A 202 26.81 -23.37 11.55
C GLU A 202 25.93 -22.48 12.44
N ARG A 203 25.43 -21.36 11.89
CA ARG A 203 24.57 -20.44 12.64
C ARG A 203 23.23 -21.09 12.99
N ILE A 204 22.65 -21.86 12.07
CA ILE A 204 21.39 -22.57 12.34
C ILE A 204 21.61 -23.65 13.41
N ILE A 205 22.74 -24.36 13.38
CA ILE A 205 23.12 -25.33 14.41
C ILE A 205 23.26 -24.64 15.78
N ASP A 206 23.90 -23.46 15.85
CA ASP A 206 24.01 -22.71 17.09
C ASP A 206 22.63 -22.26 17.61
N LEU A 207 21.73 -21.82 16.73
CA LEU A 207 20.35 -21.47 17.12
C LEU A 207 19.58 -22.69 17.65
N ILE A 208 19.85 -23.90 17.13
CA ILE A 208 19.28 -25.13 17.69
C ILE A 208 19.86 -25.41 19.09
N LYS A 209 21.18 -25.28 19.27
CA LYS A 209 21.84 -25.46 20.58
C LYS A 209 21.39 -24.42 21.61
N GLU A 210 21.11 -23.20 21.18
CA GLU A 210 20.55 -22.10 22.00
C GLU A 210 19.07 -22.34 22.37
N GLY A 211 18.44 -23.44 21.92
CA GLY A 211 17.01 -23.73 22.14
C GLY A 211 16.07 -22.81 21.36
N LYS A 212 16.60 -22.04 20.39
CA LYS A 212 15.79 -21.16 19.53
C LYS A 212 15.14 -21.92 18.39
N TYR A 213 15.66 -23.07 18.02
CA TYR A 213 15.00 -24.00 17.12
C TYR A 213 15.04 -25.40 17.72
N ASP A 214 13.91 -26.12 17.64
CA ASP A 214 13.95 -27.56 17.83
C ASP A 214 14.62 -28.17 16.59
N GLY A 215 15.69 -28.91 16.84
CA GLY A 215 16.39 -29.67 15.82
C GLY A 215 16.79 -31.03 16.37
N GLN A 216 17.01 -31.96 15.45
CA GLN A 216 17.42 -33.33 15.77
C GLN A 216 18.50 -33.76 14.79
N ILE A 217 19.46 -34.56 15.27
CA ILE A 217 20.45 -35.21 14.42
C ILE A 217 19.88 -36.57 13.99
N PHE A 218 19.76 -36.81 12.69
CA PHE A 218 19.46 -38.14 12.15
C PHE A 218 20.70 -38.65 11.41
N GLY A 219 21.30 -39.72 11.93
CA GLY A 219 22.61 -40.17 11.44
C GLY A 219 23.70 -39.14 11.77
N ASN A 220 24.38 -38.63 10.74
CA ASN A 220 25.41 -37.59 10.86
C ASN A 220 24.95 -36.22 10.32
N GLU A 221 23.67 -36.05 10.00
CA GLU A 221 23.13 -34.80 9.48
C GLU A 221 22.18 -34.16 10.49
N TRP A 222 22.24 -32.82 10.59
CA TRP A 222 21.32 -32.05 11.42
C TRP A 222 20.05 -31.70 10.66
N TYR A 223 18.93 -31.70 11.39
CA TYR A 223 17.61 -31.34 10.88
C TYR A 223 16.93 -30.35 11.81
N ILE A 224 16.08 -29.48 11.25
CA ILE A 224 15.27 -28.49 11.96
C ILE A 224 13.78 -28.83 11.84
N PHE A 225 13.02 -28.65 12.92
CA PHE A 225 11.58 -28.93 12.96
C PHE A 225 10.79 -27.87 12.16
N TYR A 226 9.93 -28.33 11.25
CA TYR A 226 9.23 -27.47 10.29
C TYR A 226 8.27 -26.47 10.94
N GLU A 227 7.58 -26.83 12.02
CA GLU A 227 6.62 -25.90 12.67
C GLU A 227 7.32 -24.75 13.40
N ASN A 228 8.62 -24.85 13.70
CA ASN A 228 9.37 -23.74 14.28
C ASN A 228 9.63 -22.63 13.25
N ILE A 229 9.65 -22.99 11.98
CA ILE A 229 9.76 -22.04 10.88
C ILE A 229 8.42 -21.29 10.74
N LYS A 230 7.28 -21.99 10.86
CA LYS A 230 5.94 -21.38 10.74
C LYS A 230 5.48 -20.59 11.97
N SER A 231 5.80 -21.05 13.18
CA SER A 231 5.20 -20.50 14.42
C SER A 231 5.91 -19.25 14.96
N LYS A 232 7.18 -19.03 14.61
CA LYS A 232 7.96 -17.89 15.12
C LYS A 232 7.86 -16.62 14.27
N GLU A 233 7.51 -16.72 13.00
CA GLU A 233 7.07 -15.54 12.23
C GLU A 233 5.82 -14.89 12.86
N ALA A 234 5.04 -15.64 13.65
CA ALA A 234 3.85 -15.16 14.35
C ALA A 234 4.09 -14.68 15.80
N ARG A 235 5.27 -14.90 16.40
CA ARG A 235 5.53 -14.64 17.85
C ARG A 235 6.57 -13.56 18.16
N ILE A 236 7.09 -12.86 17.16
CA ILE A 236 8.05 -11.77 17.38
C ILE A 236 7.41 -10.50 18.00
N TYR A 237 6.08 -10.47 18.20
CA TYR A 237 5.37 -9.28 18.69
C TYR A 237 4.85 -9.31 20.14
N ASP A 238 4.96 -10.40 20.89
CA ASP A 238 4.33 -10.44 22.22
C ASP A 238 5.05 -11.38 23.20
N SER A 239 5.98 -10.84 24.00
CA SER A 239 6.28 -11.33 25.36
C SER A 239 7.36 -10.50 26.05
N SER A 240 6.94 -9.58 26.91
CA SER A 240 7.76 -9.06 28.00
C SER A 240 6.93 -8.95 29.29
N ALA A 241 6.66 -10.09 29.93
CA ALA A 241 6.35 -10.18 31.35
C ALA A 241 6.36 -11.65 31.81
N ALA A 242 7.28 -11.99 32.71
CA ALA A 242 7.21 -13.19 33.54
C ALA A 242 6.83 -12.78 34.96
N PRO A 243 5.92 -13.48 35.67
CA PRO A 243 5.73 -13.27 37.10
C PRO A 243 6.66 -14.18 37.91
N GLN A 244 7.26 -13.61 38.96
CA GLN A 244 7.88 -14.34 40.06
C GLN A 244 6.82 -14.62 41.13
N ASP A 245 6.78 -15.86 41.61
CA ASP A 245 5.94 -16.32 42.72
C ASP A 245 6.58 -15.94 44.07
N ASP A 246 5.79 -15.33 44.96
CA ASP A 246 6.11 -15.15 46.38
C ASP A 246 4.92 -15.64 47.23
N PRO A 247 5.07 -16.70 48.06
CA PRO A 247 3.97 -17.28 48.82
C PRO A 247 3.95 -16.73 50.26
N GLY A 248 3.11 -15.73 50.52
CA GLY A 248 2.81 -15.34 51.90
C GLY A 248 2.25 -13.93 52.05
N SER A 249 0.96 -13.73 51.77
CA SER A 249 0.26 -12.50 52.15
C SER A 249 -1.22 -12.78 52.34
N ASP A 250 -1.72 -12.43 53.52
CA ASP A 250 -3.12 -12.53 53.93
C ASP A 250 -4.08 -11.98 52.88
N SER A 251 -5.09 -12.78 52.56
CA SER A 251 -6.11 -12.51 51.56
C SER A 251 -7.12 -11.48 52.07
N HIS A 252 -6.79 -10.20 51.95
CA HIS A 252 -7.83 -9.19 51.81
C HIS A 252 -8.43 -9.30 50.41
N GLU A 253 -9.66 -9.81 50.32
CA GLU A 253 -10.44 -9.74 49.07
C GLU A 253 -10.45 -8.28 48.58
N PRO A 254 -9.97 -8.00 47.36
CA PRO A 254 -9.98 -6.65 46.84
C PRO A 254 -11.44 -6.21 46.68
N VAL A 255 -11.84 -5.20 47.45
CA VAL A 255 -13.16 -4.56 47.32
C VAL A 255 -13.32 -4.14 45.86
N ARG A 256 -14.23 -4.82 45.16
CA ARG A 256 -14.49 -4.61 43.73
C ARG A 256 -15.13 -3.23 43.56
N ASP A 257 -14.35 -2.25 43.12
CA ASP A 257 -14.84 -0.91 42.79
C ASP A 257 -15.93 -1.03 41.70
N LYS A 258 -17.15 -0.55 42.01
CA LYS A 258 -18.32 -0.63 41.13
C LYS A 258 -18.30 0.42 40.01
N ARG A 259 -17.40 1.40 40.06
CA ARG A 259 -17.31 2.46 39.04
C ARG A 259 -16.86 1.87 37.69
N SER A 260 -17.41 2.42 36.61
CA SER A 260 -17.01 2.02 35.26
C SER A 260 -15.53 2.33 35.03
N TYR A 261 -14.88 1.54 34.17
CA TYR A 261 -13.47 1.74 33.85
C TYR A 261 -13.18 3.14 33.29
N LEU A 262 -14.07 3.66 32.42
CA LEU A 262 -13.91 5.00 31.84
C LEU A 262 -14.04 6.11 32.89
N THR A 263 -14.91 5.93 33.88
CA THR A 263 -15.03 6.86 35.02
C THR A 263 -13.72 6.89 35.82
N ARG A 264 -13.16 5.72 36.13
CA ARG A 264 -11.87 5.61 36.84
C ARG A 264 -10.70 6.18 36.02
N LEU A 265 -10.70 6.00 34.70
CA LEU A 265 -9.72 6.61 33.80
C LEU A 265 -9.79 8.13 33.87
N PHE A 266 -10.99 8.70 33.76
CA PHE A 266 -11.22 10.14 33.79
C PHE A 266 -10.95 10.77 35.16
N GLU A 267 -11.19 10.05 36.25
CA GLU A 267 -10.91 10.49 37.61
C GLU A 267 -9.42 10.42 37.95
N GLY A 268 -8.62 9.72 37.13
CA GLY A 268 -7.18 9.55 37.32
C GLY A 268 -6.83 8.45 38.32
N ASP A 269 -7.76 7.52 38.58
CA ASP A 269 -7.56 6.36 39.47
C ASP A 269 -6.74 5.25 38.78
N ILE A 270 -6.54 5.35 37.47
CA ILE A 270 -5.69 4.47 36.68
C ILE A 270 -4.24 4.98 36.71
N SER A 271 -3.30 4.04 36.77
CA SER A 271 -1.87 4.38 36.87
C SER A 271 -1.41 5.23 35.69
N LEU A 272 -0.54 6.20 35.98
CA LEU A 272 -0.04 7.16 34.99
C LEU A 272 0.54 6.48 33.74
N VAL A 273 1.28 5.37 33.93
CA VAL A 273 1.90 4.62 32.82
C VAL A 273 0.83 4.05 31.88
N VAL A 274 -0.23 3.44 32.42
CA VAL A 274 -1.32 2.87 31.62
C VAL A 274 -2.14 3.97 30.97
N THR A 275 -2.51 5.02 31.71
CA THR A 275 -3.26 6.16 31.18
C THR A 275 -2.50 6.85 30.05
N TYR A 276 -1.18 7.02 30.18
CA TYR A 276 -0.36 7.70 29.17
C TYR A 276 -0.08 6.81 27.94
N TRP A 277 0.53 5.63 28.13
CA TRP A 277 1.00 4.82 27.01
C TRP A 277 -0.13 4.07 26.31
N ILE A 278 -1.01 3.42 27.08
CA ILE A 278 -2.08 2.62 26.48
C ILE A 278 -3.19 3.54 25.97
N TRP A 279 -3.71 4.42 26.83
CA TRP A 279 -4.86 5.24 26.43
C TRP A 279 -4.45 6.48 25.63
N GLY A 280 -3.43 7.21 26.08
CA GLY A 280 -2.98 8.44 25.42
C GLY A 280 -2.31 8.17 24.07
N VAL A 281 -1.25 7.36 24.06
CA VAL A 281 -0.42 7.12 22.88
C VAL A 281 -1.03 6.09 21.94
N LEU A 282 -1.33 4.88 22.44
CA LEU A 282 -1.80 3.79 21.56
C LEU A 282 -3.26 3.96 21.16
N ILE A 283 -4.18 4.12 22.11
CA ILE A 283 -5.60 4.16 21.76
C ILE A 283 -5.93 5.48 21.08
N VAL A 284 -5.82 6.63 21.74
CA VAL A 284 -6.24 7.91 21.14
C VAL A 284 -5.22 8.44 20.14
N GLY A 285 -3.93 8.40 20.45
CA GLY A 285 -2.87 8.89 19.57
C GLY A 285 -2.81 8.15 18.24
N LEU A 286 -2.67 6.82 18.26
CA LEU A 286 -2.58 6.04 17.02
C LEU A 286 -3.91 6.00 16.27
N SER A 287 -5.04 5.78 16.95
CA SER A 287 -6.33 5.72 16.25
C SER A 287 -6.71 7.05 15.61
N SER A 288 -6.42 8.19 16.24
CA SER A 288 -6.68 9.50 15.63
C SER A 288 -5.82 9.73 14.37
N ARG A 289 -4.57 9.26 14.37
CA ARG A 289 -3.70 9.30 13.18
C ARG A 289 -4.24 8.42 12.05
N ILE A 290 -4.66 7.19 12.35
CA ILE A 290 -5.27 6.29 11.37
C ILE A 290 -6.58 6.88 10.85
N ALA A 291 -7.44 7.40 11.74
CA ALA A 291 -8.70 8.01 11.36
C ALA A 291 -8.50 9.24 10.45
N LEU A 292 -7.51 10.08 10.75
CA LEU A 292 -7.14 11.21 9.88
C LEU A 292 -6.60 10.75 8.53
N LEU A 293 -5.81 9.67 8.48
CA LEU A 293 -5.37 9.09 7.20
C LEU A 293 -6.55 8.62 6.37
N ILE A 294 -7.48 7.85 6.97
CA ILE A 294 -8.70 7.40 6.29
C ILE A 294 -9.53 8.59 5.81
N TYR A 295 -9.71 9.62 6.66
CA TYR A 295 -10.43 10.83 6.30
C TYR A 295 -9.80 11.54 5.09
N ASN A 296 -8.46 11.65 5.05
CA ASN A 296 -7.74 12.29 3.96
C ASN A 296 -7.83 11.50 2.64
N GLU A 297 -7.68 10.17 2.69
CA GLU A 297 -7.82 9.31 1.50
C GLU A 297 -9.24 9.38 0.92
N ASN A 298 -10.25 9.57 1.78
CA ASN A 298 -11.64 9.68 1.37
C ASN A 298 -12.14 11.12 1.25
N PHE A 299 -11.24 12.11 1.33
CA PHE A 299 -11.62 13.52 1.42
C PHE A 299 -12.48 13.96 0.24
N MET A 300 -12.16 13.53 -0.99
CA MET A 300 -12.95 13.89 -2.19
C MET A 300 -14.39 13.38 -2.11
N VAL A 301 -14.59 12.14 -1.67
CA VAL A 301 -15.93 11.54 -1.53
C VAL A 301 -16.72 12.28 -0.46
N ILE A 302 -16.06 12.63 0.65
CA ILE A 302 -16.68 13.37 1.76
C ILE A 302 -17.02 14.78 1.29
N ALA A 303 -16.09 15.49 0.65
CA ALA A 303 -16.24 16.88 0.21
C ALA A 303 -17.35 17.07 -0.83
N LEU A 304 -17.55 16.09 -1.72
CA LEU A 304 -18.61 16.13 -2.74
C LEU A 304 -20.01 15.80 -2.18
N ASN A 305 -20.11 15.31 -0.94
CA ASN A 305 -21.39 15.07 -0.30
C ASN A 305 -22.08 16.38 0.07
N GLU A 306 -23.40 16.48 -0.12
CA GLU A 306 -24.17 17.67 0.30
C GLU A 306 -24.06 17.94 1.81
N ASN A 307 -23.83 16.90 2.60
CA ASN A 307 -23.67 16.99 4.05
C ASN A 307 -22.19 16.97 4.50
N SER A 308 -21.25 17.24 3.60
CA SER A 308 -19.80 17.17 3.84
C SER A 308 -19.37 17.97 5.08
N GLU A 309 -19.89 19.18 5.22
CA GLU A 309 -19.61 20.07 6.36
C GLU A 309 -20.06 19.45 7.68
N MET A 310 -21.26 18.89 7.73
CA MET A 310 -21.80 18.22 8.92
C MET A 310 -20.93 17.01 9.30
N TYR A 311 -20.55 16.16 8.34
CA TYR A 311 -19.70 15.00 8.61
C TYR A 311 -18.31 15.41 9.09
N THR A 312 -17.72 16.42 8.45
CA THR A 312 -16.42 16.99 8.83
C THR A 312 -16.47 17.53 10.26
N ASN A 313 -17.52 18.27 10.60
CA ASN A 313 -17.70 18.84 11.93
C ASN A 313 -17.93 17.77 13.01
N ILE A 314 -18.73 16.73 12.72
CA ILE A 314 -18.92 15.59 13.63
C ILE A 314 -17.61 14.85 13.85
N PHE A 315 -16.89 14.53 12.78
CA PHE A 315 -15.61 13.83 12.85
C PHE A 315 -14.58 14.61 13.69
N ASN A 316 -14.40 15.90 13.39
CA ASN A 316 -13.51 16.79 14.14
C ASN A 316 -13.96 16.94 15.60
N GLY A 317 -15.27 17.03 15.85
CA GLY A 317 -15.84 17.09 17.20
C GLY A 317 -15.52 15.85 18.04
N ILE A 318 -15.65 14.65 17.44
CA ILE A 318 -15.30 13.38 18.10
C ILE A 318 -13.80 13.34 18.43
N LEU A 319 -12.93 13.67 17.47
CA LEU A 319 -11.48 13.68 17.67
C LEU A 319 -11.06 14.69 18.75
N PHE A 320 -11.64 15.88 18.73
CA PHE A 320 -11.39 16.92 19.73
C PHE A 320 -11.85 16.47 21.12
N GLY A 321 -13.08 15.94 21.22
CA GLY A 321 -13.65 15.45 22.47
C GLY A 321 -12.82 14.32 23.09
N ALA A 322 -12.40 13.34 22.29
CA ALA A 322 -11.54 12.24 22.74
C ALA A 322 -10.17 12.74 23.21
N SER A 323 -9.57 13.69 22.47
CA SER A 323 -8.29 14.29 22.83
C SER A 323 -8.38 15.07 24.14
N ALA A 324 -9.41 15.91 24.30
CA ALA A 324 -9.64 16.68 25.52
C ALA A 324 -9.90 15.77 26.74
N PHE A 325 -10.73 14.73 26.57
CA PHE A 325 -10.97 13.71 27.59
C PHE A 325 -9.67 13.06 28.06
N MET A 326 -8.78 12.70 27.12
CA MET A 326 -7.50 12.08 27.46
C MET A 326 -6.53 13.04 28.14
N LEU A 327 -6.45 14.29 27.71
CA LEU A 327 -5.60 15.30 28.35
C LEU A 327 -6.01 15.51 29.83
N VAL A 328 -7.31 15.59 30.11
CA VAL A 328 -7.83 15.68 31.48
C VAL A 328 -7.50 14.41 32.29
N SER A 329 -7.67 13.24 31.70
CA SER A 329 -7.37 11.95 32.34
C SER A 329 -5.89 11.83 32.71
N ILE A 330 -4.98 12.16 31.78
CA ILE A 330 -3.53 12.16 32.04
C ILE A 330 -3.16 13.17 33.12
N TRP A 331 -3.74 14.37 33.09
CA TRP A 331 -3.49 15.40 34.10
C TRP A 331 -3.87 14.93 35.51
N ARG A 332 -5.04 14.30 35.65
CA ARG A 332 -5.54 13.75 36.92
C ARG A 332 -4.74 12.54 37.39
N SER A 333 -4.45 11.57 36.50
CA SER A 333 -3.56 10.44 36.82
C SER A 333 -2.16 10.92 37.26
N ALA A 334 -1.61 11.97 36.65
CA ALA A 334 -0.36 12.57 37.10
C ALA A 334 -0.50 13.20 38.50
N GLY A 335 -1.66 13.78 38.82
CA GLY A 335 -2.00 14.29 40.16
C GLY A 335 -1.91 13.21 41.24
N ASN A 336 -2.48 12.04 40.96
CA ASN A 336 -2.56 10.89 41.87
C ASN A 336 -1.30 10.02 41.87
N TYR A 337 -0.34 10.27 40.98
CA TYR A 337 0.89 9.49 40.89
C TYR A 337 1.80 9.70 42.11
N THR A 338 2.12 8.60 42.82
CA THR A 338 2.94 8.57 44.04
C THR A 338 4.39 8.15 43.81
N GLY A 339 4.78 7.81 42.57
CA GLY A 339 6.14 7.42 42.22
C GLY A 339 7.09 8.61 42.06
N ASN A 340 8.10 8.47 41.20
CA ASN A 340 9.11 9.52 41.00
C ASN A 340 8.47 10.84 40.50
N PRO A 341 8.68 11.97 41.20
CA PRO A 341 8.05 13.25 40.87
C PRO A 341 8.38 13.77 39.47
N THR A 342 9.51 13.38 38.88
CA THR A 342 9.90 13.77 37.51
C THR A 342 8.87 13.32 36.49
N TRP A 343 8.31 12.11 36.61
CA TRP A 343 7.29 11.59 35.68
C TRP A 343 5.99 12.39 35.76
N LYS A 344 5.59 12.80 36.95
CA LYS A 344 4.42 13.66 37.17
C LYS A 344 4.60 15.03 36.51
N ILE A 345 5.77 15.65 36.67
CA ILE A 345 6.08 16.96 36.07
C ILE A 345 6.12 16.86 34.55
N LEU A 346 6.77 15.82 34.01
CA LEU A 346 6.86 15.60 32.57
C LEU A 346 5.47 15.40 31.95
N ALA A 347 4.64 14.53 32.53
CA ALA A 347 3.29 14.27 32.04
C ALA A 347 2.43 15.55 32.01
N ARG A 348 2.49 16.37 33.07
CA ARG A 348 1.77 17.66 33.11
C ARG A 348 2.26 18.63 32.05
N THR A 349 3.57 18.70 31.83
CA THR A 349 4.17 19.55 30.80
C THR A 349 3.70 19.14 29.40
N VAL A 350 3.69 17.83 29.12
CA VAL A 350 3.18 17.28 27.86
C VAL A 350 1.69 17.60 27.67
N VAL A 351 0.88 17.53 28.74
CA VAL A 351 -0.54 17.91 28.67
C VAL A 351 -0.71 19.39 28.31
N VAL A 352 0.07 20.30 28.91
CA VAL A 352 0.00 21.74 28.58
C VAL A 352 0.36 21.98 27.11
N ILE A 353 1.46 21.39 26.64
CA ILE A 353 1.88 21.51 25.23
C ILE A 353 0.79 21.01 24.28
N ASN A 354 0.26 19.79 24.53
CA ASN A 354 -0.78 19.23 23.67
C ASN A 354 -2.09 20.01 23.76
N THR A 355 -2.41 20.63 24.89
CA THR A 355 -3.58 21.51 25.02
C THR A 355 -3.43 22.75 24.12
N LEU A 356 -2.25 23.36 24.09
CA LEU A 356 -1.97 24.49 23.19
C LEU A 356 -2.05 24.08 21.72
N VAL A 357 -1.50 22.92 21.36
CA VAL A 357 -1.62 22.36 20.00
C VAL A 357 -3.08 22.10 19.64
N LEU A 358 -3.86 21.52 20.56
CA LEU A 358 -5.28 21.24 20.35
C LEU A 358 -6.08 22.52 20.11
N LEU A 359 -5.82 23.59 20.90
CA LEU A 359 -6.45 24.90 20.72
C LEU A 359 -6.03 25.56 19.40
N GLY A 360 -4.75 25.47 19.02
CA GLY A 360 -4.25 25.98 17.74
C GLY A 360 -4.92 25.29 16.55
N ASN A 361 -5.04 23.97 16.60
CA ASN A 361 -5.76 23.19 15.59
C ASN A 361 -7.24 23.55 15.53
N PHE A 362 -7.90 23.70 16.68
CA PHE A 362 -9.31 24.11 16.74
C PHE A 362 -9.53 25.50 16.11
N SER A 363 -8.67 26.47 16.44
CA SER A 363 -8.73 27.80 15.85
C SER A 363 -8.47 27.77 14.34
N SER A 364 -7.49 26.98 13.88
CA SER A 364 -7.20 26.81 12.46
C SER A 364 -8.43 26.26 11.72
N THR A 365 -9.01 25.16 12.20
CA THR A 365 -10.18 24.53 11.57
C THR A 365 -11.38 25.48 11.51
N TYR A 366 -11.65 26.22 12.59
CA TYR A 366 -12.77 27.17 12.64
C TYR A 366 -12.58 28.38 11.72
N ASN A 367 -11.34 28.85 11.58
CA ASN A 367 -11.01 29.95 10.65
C ASN A 367 -11.07 29.46 9.19
N ILE A 368 -10.68 28.22 8.91
CA ILE A 368 -10.73 27.61 7.58
C ILE A 368 -12.16 27.35 7.12
N SER A 369 -13.06 26.91 8.01
CA SER A 369 -14.48 26.71 7.68
C SER A 369 -15.20 28.03 7.35
N GLY A 370 -14.66 29.18 7.78
CA GLY A 370 -15.15 30.50 7.38
C GLY A 370 -14.78 30.90 5.95
N SER A 371 -13.74 30.32 5.35
CA SER A 371 -13.33 30.59 3.96
C SER A 371 -13.80 29.46 3.04
N SER A 372 -14.93 29.64 2.37
CA SER A 372 -15.47 28.68 1.39
C SER A 372 -14.53 28.39 0.20
N THR A 373 -13.40 29.08 0.09
CA THR A 373 -12.44 28.98 -1.01
C THR A 373 -11.30 28.00 -0.76
N TYR A 374 -11.01 27.61 0.50
CA TYR A 374 -9.83 26.78 0.80
C TYR A 374 -9.86 25.42 0.11
N GLY A 375 -11.00 24.72 0.18
CA GLY A 375 -11.15 23.42 -0.50
C GLY A 375 -10.96 23.51 -2.02
N LEU A 376 -11.45 24.59 -2.62
CA LEU A 376 -11.35 24.86 -4.05
C LEU A 376 -9.91 25.19 -4.46
N GLU A 377 -9.19 25.96 -3.64
CA GLU A 377 -7.78 26.28 -3.87
C GLU A 377 -6.90 25.04 -3.78
N GLU A 378 -7.15 24.15 -2.82
CA GLU A 378 -6.41 22.90 -2.69
C GLU A 378 -6.70 21.93 -3.85
N GLU A 379 -7.97 21.83 -4.28
CA GLU A 379 -8.34 21.07 -5.47
C GLU A 379 -7.58 21.57 -6.71
N ILE A 380 -7.56 22.90 -6.92
CA ILE A 380 -6.80 23.53 -8.01
C ILE A 380 -5.31 23.26 -7.88
N ARG A 381 -4.76 23.33 -6.66
CA ARG A 381 -3.34 23.03 -6.39
C ARG A 381 -3.00 21.59 -6.78
N LEU A 382 -3.86 20.63 -6.45
CA LEU A 382 -3.68 19.22 -6.82
C LEU A 382 -3.82 19.01 -8.32
N MET A 383 -4.83 19.61 -8.96
CA MET A 383 -5.02 19.54 -10.42
C MET A 383 -3.80 20.08 -11.16
N ASN A 384 -3.26 21.22 -10.73
CA ASN A 384 -2.08 21.84 -11.33
C ASN A 384 -0.80 20.99 -11.22
N LYS A 385 -0.69 20.02 -10.30
CA LYS A 385 0.46 19.11 -10.25
C LYS A 385 0.53 18.20 -11.48
N GLY A 386 -0.61 17.90 -12.10
CA GLY A 386 -0.70 17.12 -13.34
C GLY A 386 -0.61 17.96 -14.62
N LEU A 387 -0.46 19.28 -14.51
CA LEU A 387 -0.43 20.19 -15.65
C LEU A 387 0.99 20.63 -16.00
N PRO A 388 1.27 20.92 -17.28
CA PRO A 388 0.35 20.89 -18.42
C PRO A 388 0.02 19.47 -18.91
N MET A 389 -1.21 19.22 -19.37
CA MET A 389 -1.64 17.94 -19.94
C MET A 389 -2.40 18.09 -21.26
N MET A 390 -2.22 17.15 -22.19
CA MET A 390 -3.04 17.09 -23.41
C MET A 390 -4.41 16.51 -23.07
N LEU A 391 -5.48 17.21 -23.46
CA LEU A 391 -6.85 16.68 -23.34
C LEU A 391 -7.25 15.89 -24.59
N ASP A 392 -6.76 16.33 -25.74
CA ASP A 392 -6.93 15.71 -27.04
C ASP A 392 -5.72 16.03 -27.94
N SER A 393 -5.77 15.68 -29.24
CA SER A 393 -4.68 15.93 -30.19
C SER A 393 -4.37 17.41 -30.43
N ASP A 394 -5.31 18.30 -30.15
CA ASP A 394 -5.29 19.71 -30.54
C ASP A 394 -5.38 20.68 -29.36
N THR A 395 -5.70 20.20 -28.16
CA THR A 395 -5.95 21.00 -26.97
C THR A 395 -5.11 20.52 -25.78
N ARG A 396 -4.32 21.42 -25.22
CA ARG A 396 -3.59 21.22 -23.97
C ARG A 396 -4.19 22.09 -22.87
N MET A 397 -4.43 21.52 -21.69
CA MET A 397 -4.73 22.29 -20.49
C MET A 397 -3.42 22.68 -19.80
N ASP A 398 -3.18 23.97 -19.63
CA ASP A 398 -1.91 24.47 -19.12
C ASP A 398 -1.94 24.72 -17.61
N ASN A 399 -3.05 25.25 -17.09
CA ASN A 399 -3.16 25.68 -15.69
C ASN A 399 -4.64 25.96 -15.34
N VAL A 400 -5.00 25.77 -14.06
CA VAL A 400 -6.27 26.19 -13.46
C VAL A 400 -6.00 27.15 -12.30
N SER A 401 -6.82 28.17 -12.13
CA SER A 401 -6.65 29.17 -11.07
C SER A 401 -7.98 29.67 -10.55
N LEU A 402 -8.04 30.09 -9.30
CA LEU A 402 -9.22 30.76 -8.71
C LEU A 402 -8.90 32.25 -8.57
N VAL A 403 -9.69 33.11 -9.23
CA VAL A 403 -9.53 34.57 -9.17
C VAL A 403 -10.89 35.19 -8.90
N ASP A 404 -11.10 35.79 -7.73
CA ASP A 404 -12.36 36.46 -7.34
C ASP A 404 -13.60 35.57 -7.55
N LYS A 405 -13.57 34.33 -7.05
CA LYS A 405 -14.60 33.28 -7.28
C LYS A 405 -14.79 32.87 -8.75
N ASN A 406 -13.82 33.15 -9.62
CA ASN A 406 -13.84 32.67 -10.99
C ASN A 406 -12.78 31.58 -11.17
N TYR A 407 -13.23 30.38 -11.53
CA TYR A 407 -12.36 29.32 -12.01
C TYR A 407 -11.85 29.69 -13.39
N LEU A 408 -10.56 29.93 -13.53
CA LEU A 408 -9.91 30.24 -14.78
C LEU A 408 -9.09 29.05 -15.25
N TYR A 409 -9.64 28.31 -16.21
CA TYR A 409 -8.96 27.26 -16.95
C TYR A 409 -8.23 27.86 -18.14
N LYS A 410 -6.92 27.62 -18.24
CA LYS A 410 -6.07 28.11 -19.33
C LYS A 410 -5.75 26.94 -20.26
N TYR A 411 -6.07 27.11 -21.53
CA TYR A 411 -5.83 26.13 -22.59
C TYR A 411 -4.96 26.71 -23.70
N THR A 412 -4.18 25.83 -24.33
CA THR A 412 -3.44 26.10 -25.57
C THR A 412 -3.94 25.17 -26.67
N LEU A 413 -4.33 25.75 -27.81
CA LEU A 413 -4.64 25.04 -29.04
C LEU A 413 -3.33 24.76 -29.79
N VAL A 414 -2.79 23.56 -29.67
CA VAL A 414 -1.40 23.25 -30.05
C VAL A 414 -1.17 23.29 -31.56
N ASN A 415 -2.19 22.99 -32.36
CA ASN A 415 -2.09 22.94 -33.82
C ASN A 415 -2.76 24.13 -34.54
N ALA A 416 -3.50 24.98 -33.82
CA ALA A 416 -4.24 26.10 -34.39
C ALA A 416 -3.50 27.44 -34.20
N THR A 417 -3.78 28.39 -35.08
CA THR A 417 -3.43 29.81 -34.90
C THR A 417 -4.69 30.64 -34.80
N ASN A 418 -4.60 31.79 -34.14
CA ASN A 418 -5.70 32.74 -33.99
C ASN A 418 -6.30 33.18 -35.35
N LYS A 419 -5.48 33.17 -36.42
CA LYS A 419 -5.89 33.52 -37.78
C LYS A 419 -6.56 32.38 -38.54
N SER A 420 -6.19 31.13 -38.27
CA SER A 420 -6.70 29.96 -38.99
C SER A 420 -8.02 29.44 -38.44
N LEU A 421 -8.47 29.93 -37.29
CA LEU A 421 -9.65 29.44 -36.59
C LEU A 421 -10.89 30.28 -36.92
N ASP A 422 -11.97 29.63 -37.36
CA ASP A 422 -13.31 30.26 -37.35
C ASP A 422 -13.80 30.39 -35.91
N LYS A 423 -13.51 31.55 -35.31
CA LYS A 423 -13.85 31.86 -33.92
C LYS A 423 -15.34 31.75 -33.63
N LYS A 424 -16.21 32.08 -34.59
CA LYS A 424 -17.66 32.07 -34.36
C LYS A 424 -18.16 30.64 -34.26
N ARG A 425 -17.72 29.77 -35.18
CA ARG A 425 -18.03 28.35 -35.16
C ARG A 425 -17.42 27.67 -33.94
N PHE A 426 -16.14 27.91 -33.66
CA PHE A 426 -15.44 27.33 -32.52
C PHE A 426 -16.10 27.73 -31.19
N LYS A 427 -16.40 29.03 -31.00
CA LYS A 427 -17.07 29.51 -29.78
C LYS A 427 -18.40 28.82 -29.57
N LYS A 428 -19.21 28.64 -30.61
CA LYS A 428 -20.51 27.97 -30.51
C LYS A 428 -20.34 26.52 -30.05
N ILE A 429 -19.49 25.75 -30.75
CA ILE A 429 -19.26 24.34 -30.46
C ILE A 429 -18.74 24.14 -29.03
N MET A 430 -17.70 24.89 -28.65
CA MET A 430 -17.11 24.79 -27.32
C MET A 430 -18.04 25.28 -26.23
N PHE A 431 -18.79 26.35 -26.47
CA PHE A 431 -19.77 26.83 -25.49
C PHE A 431 -20.85 25.78 -25.21
N ASP A 432 -21.41 25.17 -26.25
CA ASP A 432 -22.47 24.17 -26.11
C ASP A 432 -21.93 22.93 -25.35
N SER A 433 -20.75 22.43 -25.72
CA SER A 433 -20.10 21.30 -25.03
C SER A 433 -19.77 21.60 -23.57
N LEU A 434 -19.11 22.73 -23.29
CA LEU A 434 -18.76 23.12 -21.92
C LEU A 434 -20.00 23.37 -21.07
N LYS A 435 -21.05 23.98 -21.65
CA LYS A 435 -22.33 24.18 -20.98
C LYS A 435 -22.94 22.83 -20.58
N GLU A 436 -22.98 21.86 -21.49
CA GLU A 436 -23.52 20.52 -21.21
C GLU A 436 -22.76 19.86 -20.06
N THR A 437 -21.42 19.89 -20.06
CA THR A 437 -20.60 19.33 -18.97
C THR A 437 -20.86 20.05 -17.65
N VAL A 438 -20.80 21.39 -17.62
CA VAL A 438 -20.96 22.18 -16.38
C VAL A 438 -22.37 22.07 -15.82
N CYS A 439 -23.40 22.09 -16.66
CA CYS A 439 -24.79 22.04 -16.19
C CYS A 439 -25.27 20.63 -15.82
N SER A 440 -24.62 19.58 -16.31
CA SER A 440 -24.97 18.19 -15.96
C SER A 440 -24.31 17.74 -14.66
N GLU A 441 -23.19 18.35 -14.28
CA GLU A 441 -22.43 18.00 -13.09
C GLU A 441 -22.94 18.77 -11.85
N LYS A 442 -23.59 18.06 -10.93
CA LYS A 442 -24.26 18.65 -9.75
C LYS A 442 -23.33 19.49 -8.88
N SER A 443 -22.08 19.04 -8.73
CA SER A 443 -21.05 19.74 -7.95
C SER A 443 -20.73 21.12 -8.56
N LEU A 444 -20.58 21.21 -9.88
CA LEU A 444 -20.31 22.46 -10.60
C LEU A 444 -21.54 23.39 -10.60
N VAL A 445 -22.75 22.85 -10.71
CA VAL A 445 -24.00 23.62 -10.57
C VAL A 445 -24.13 24.25 -9.18
N SER A 446 -23.73 23.52 -8.12
CA SER A 446 -23.70 24.07 -6.76
C SER A 446 -22.77 25.29 -6.65
N LEU A 447 -21.58 25.22 -7.26
CA LEU A 447 -20.66 26.37 -7.33
C LEU A 447 -21.28 27.55 -8.09
N LEU A 448 -21.95 27.31 -9.22
CA LEU A 448 -22.67 28.37 -9.94
C LEU A 448 -23.75 29.04 -9.07
N ASN A 449 -24.44 28.26 -8.23
CA ASN A 449 -25.46 28.79 -7.31
C ASN A 449 -24.87 29.66 -6.19
N GLN A 450 -23.58 29.49 -5.89
CA GLN A 450 -22.79 30.31 -4.97
C GLN A 450 -22.08 31.50 -5.66
N ASP A 451 -22.56 31.87 -6.86
CA ASP A 451 -22.07 32.96 -7.71
C ASP A 451 -20.64 32.76 -8.28
N TYR A 452 -20.12 31.53 -8.28
CA TYR A 452 -18.88 31.22 -9.01
C TYR A 452 -19.12 31.27 -10.53
N LYS A 453 -18.05 31.53 -11.28
CA LYS A 453 -18.04 31.44 -12.75
C LYS A 453 -16.90 30.56 -13.22
N PHE A 454 -17.13 29.86 -14.34
CA PHE A 454 -16.10 29.09 -15.02
C PHE A 454 -15.68 29.83 -16.30
N ILE A 455 -14.41 30.23 -16.35
CA ILE A 455 -13.78 30.98 -17.43
C ILE A 455 -12.78 30.04 -18.13
N TYR A 456 -13.07 29.71 -19.38
CA TYR A 456 -12.23 28.89 -20.23
C TYR A 456 -11.49 29.80 -21.20
N ARG A 457 -10.20 29.99 -20.97
CA ARG A 457 -9.34 30.87 -21.75
C ARG A 457 -8.51 30.07 -22.73
N TYR A 458 -8.78 30.23 -24.01
CA TYR A 458 -8.06 29.56 -25.09
C TYR A 458 -7.02 30.48 -25.71
N LYS A 459 -5.79 29.98 -25.80
CA LYS A 459 -4.69 30.59 -26.54
C LYS A 459 -4.31 29.71 -27.72
N ASP A 460 -3.71 30.30 -28.73
CA ASP A 460 -3.17 29.55 -29.85
C ASP A 460 -1.74 29.07 -29.58
N LYS A 461 -1.15 28.33 -30.52
CA LYS A 461 0.23 27.83 -30.40
C LYS A 461 1.31 28.91 -30.24
N ASN A 462 0.98 30.17 -30.58
CA ASN A 462 1.85 31.33 -30.43
C ASN A 462 1.53 32.12 -29.14
N ASN A 463 0.81 31.51 -28.18
CA ASN A 463 0.39 32.12 -26.91
C ASN A 463 -0.52 33.35 -27.10
N SER A 464 -1.09 33.56 -28.29
CA SER A 464 -2.01 34.66 -28.59
C SER A 464 -3.43 34.29 -28.14
N LEU A 465 -4.10 35.22 -27.45
CA LEU A 465 -5.48 34.99 -26.99
C LEU A 465 -6.41 34.76 -28.18
N VAL A 466 -7.10 33.62 -28.17
CA VAL A 466 -8.11 33.26 -29.16
C VAL A 466 -9.48 33.76 -28.70
N MET A 467 -9.91 33.32 -27.51
CA MET A 467 -11.15 33.74 -26.86
C MET A 467 -11.24 33.31 -25.40
N ASP A 468 -12.14 33.96 -24.67
CA ASP A 468 -12.64 33.50 -23.38
C ASP A 468 -14.10 33.02 -23.53
N ILE A 469 -14.41 31.87 -22.94
CA ILE A 469 -15.77 31.36 -22.78
C ILE A 469 -16.12 31.41 -21.30
N ILE A 470 -17.21 32.11 -20.95
CA ILE A 470 -17.62 32.32 -19.57
C ILE A 470 -18.96 31.63 -19.33
N LEU A 471 -18.96 30.67 -18.41
CA LEU A 471 -20.15 30.01 -17.90
C LEU A 471 -20.47 30.53 -16.50
N SER A 472 -21.76 30.75 -16.26
CA SER A 472 -22.32 31.34 -15.05
C SER A 472 -23.71 30.77 -14.83
N LYS A 473 -24.27 30.93 -13.63
CA LYS A 473 -25.59 30.40 -13.23
C LYS A 473 -26.69 30.53 -14.29
N LYS A 474 -26.78 31.69 -14.97
CA LYS A 474 -27.82 31.99 -15.97
C LYS A 474 -27.89 31.01 -17.16
N TYR A 475 -26.86 30.19 -17.40
CA TYR A 475 -26.83 29.27 -18.53
C TYR A 475 -27.34 27.86 -18.18
N CYS A 476 -27.45 27.53 -16.89
CA CYS A 476 -27.92 26.23 -16.39
C CYS A 476 -29.30 26.30 -15.70
N LEU A 477 -29.93 27.48 -15.68
CA LEU A 477 -31.28 27.70 -15.16
C LEU A 477 -32.35 27.48 -16.22
#